data_AF-A0A7I3ZH72-F1
#
_entry.id   AF-A0A7I3ZH72-F1
#
_cell.length_a   1.000
_cell.length_b   1.000
_cell.length_c   1.000
_cell.angle_alpha   90.00
_cell.angle_beta   90.00
_cell.angle_gamma   90.00
#
_symmetry.space_group_name_H-M   'P 1'
#
loop_
_entity.id
_entity.type
_entity.pdbx_description
1 polymer ?
#
loop_
_entity_poly.entity_id
_entity_poly.type
_entity_poly.pdbx_seq_one_letter_code
_entity_poly.pdbx_strand_id
1 'polypeptide(L)' 'LYLRECGSLKALLESMGNLNSLVELDLEECGFLKALSKSMGNLNSLVELYLRECGSWKALPESLGNFEFF' A
#
# COMPACT_ATOMS: atom_id res chain seq x y z
N LEU A 1 6.89 -7.17 -2.00
CA LEU A 1 6.84 -6.38 -3.25
C LEU A 1 7.39 -5.02 -2.92
N TYR A 2 8.49 -4.65 -3.56
CA TYR A 2 9.23 -3.42 -3.25
C TYR A 2 9.05 -2.42 -4.39
N LEU A 3 8.40 -1.30 -4.10
CA LEU A 3 8.05 -0.21 -5.01
C LEU A 3 8.58 1.13 -4.47
N ARG A 4 9.70 1.10 -3.76
CA ARG A 4 10.34 2.30 -3.21
C ARG A 4 10.69 3.32 -4.30
N GLU A 5 10.73 4.59 -3.91
CA GLU A 5 11.16 5.71 -4.76
C GLU A 5 10.34 5.85 -6.06
N CYS A 6 9.12 5.30 -6.09
CA CYS A 6 8.24 5.42 -7.26
C CYS A 6 7.58 6.80 -7.32
N GLY A 7 8.35 7.81 -7.72
CA GLY A 7 7.92 9.21 -7.80
C GLY A 7 6.81 9.52 -8.81
N SER A 8 6.34 8.56 -9.61
CA SER A 8 5.15 8.74 -10.47
C SER A 8 3.91 8.01 -9.96
N LEU A 9 4.06 7.20 -8.90
CA LEU A 9 3.00 6.34 -8.40
C LEU A 9 2.00 7.18 -7.60
N LYS A 10 0.79 7.33 -8.15
CA LYS A 10 -0.29 8.11 -7.52
C LYS A 10 -1.25 7.24 -6.71
N ALA A 11 -1.45 6.01 -7.15
CA ALA A 11 -2.30 5.01 -6.52
C ALA A 11 -1.84 3.60 -6.95
N LEU A 12 -2.13 2.60 -6.13
CA LEU A 12 -2.02 1.20 -6.56
C LEU A 12 -3.22 0.79 -7.41
N LEU A 13 -3.00 -0.20 -8.28
CA LEU A 13 -4.03 -0.73 -9.17
C LEU A 13 -4.93 -1.71 -8.42
N GLU A 14 -6.22 -1.73 -8.77
CA GLU A 14 -7.18 -2.69 -8.21
C GLU A 14 -6.74 -4.15 -8.42
N SER A 15 -6.02 -4.46 -9.51
CA SER A 15 -5.50 -5.80 -9.79
C SER A 15 -4.48 -6.31 -8.76
N MET A 16 -3.83 -5.41 -8.01
CA MET A 16 -2.87 -5.81 -6.98
C MET A 16 -3.56 -6.51 -5.80
N GLY A 17 -4.86 -6.30 -5.58
CA GLY A 17 -5.61 -7.02 -4.54
C GLY A 17 -5.69 -8.53 -4.75
N ASN A 18 -5.28 -9.03 -5.92
CA ASN A 18 -5.22 -10.47 -6.20
C ASN A 18 -3.89 -11.11 -5.78
N LEU A 19 -2.93 -10.33 -5.28
CA LEU A 19 -1.64 -10.83 -4.80
C LEU A 19 -1.79 -11.49 -3.42
N ASN A 20 -2.61 -12.54 -3.33
CA ASN A 20 -2.98 -13.19 -2.07
C ASN A 20 -1.80 -13.79 -1.29
N SER A 21 -0.66 -14.04 -1.94
CA SER A 21 0.57 -14.53 -1.31
C SER A 21 1.55 -13.42 -0.92
N LEU A 22 1.18 -12.15 -1.12
CA LEU A 22 2.04 -11.02 -0.79
C LEU A 22 2.07 -10.83 0.74
N VAL A 23 3.25 -10.95 1.33
CA VAL A 23 3.47 -10.80 2.78
C VAL A 23 3.94 -9.40 3.14
N GLU A 24 4.73 -8.77 2.27
CA GLU A 24 5.35 -7.48 2.52
C GLU A 24 5.12 -6.57 1.31
N LEU A 25 4.71 -5.33 1.55
CA LEU A 25 4.54 -4.28 0.54
C LEU A 25 5.28 -3.03 0.99
N ASP A 26 6.32 -2.68 0.25
CA ASP A 26 7.15 -1.51 0.54
C ASP A 26 6.91 -0.43 -0.53
N LEU A 27 6.45 0.73 -0.08
CA LEU A 27 6.11 1.91 -0.88
C LEU A 27 6.85 3.14 -0.38
N GLU A 28 7.98 2.98 0.33
CA GLU A 28 8.71 4.13 0.86
C GLU A 28 9.12 5.12 -0.23
N GLU A 29 9.20 6.40 0.14
CA GLU A 29 9.63 7.48 -0.75
C GLU A 29 8.74 7.68 -2.00
N CYS A 30 7.52 7.13 -2.00
CA CYS A 30 6.53 7.37 -3.05
C CYS A 30 5.81 8.71 -2.84
N GLY A 31 6.52 9.82 -3.10
CA GLY A 31 6.07 11.18 -2.76
C GLY A 31 4.73 11.62 -3.36
N PHE A 32 4.25 10.98 -4.44
CA PHE A 32 2.97 11.29 -5.09
C PHE A 32 1.85 10.29 -4.77
N LEU A 33 2.12 9.26 -3.98
CA LEU A 33 1.13 8.24 -3.62
C LEU A 33 0.09 8.89 -2.70
N LYS A 34 -1.18 8.89 -3.13
CA LYS A 34 -2.27 9.53 -2.40
C LYS A 34 -3.13 8.55 -1.62
N ALA A 35 -3.32 7.37 -2.18
CA ALA A 35 -4.19 6.35 -1.64
C ALA A 35 -3.80 4.97 -2.17
N LEU A 36 -4.15 3.96 -1.39
CA LEU A 36 -4.18 2.57 -1.81
C LEU A 36 -5.54 2.27 -2.47
N SER A 37 -5.60 1.30 -3.39
CA SER A 37 -6.86 0.85 -3.99
C SER A 37 -7.72 0.09 -2.98
N LYS A 38 -9.04 0.03 -3.21
CA LYS A 38 -9.96 -0.63 -2.27
C LYS A 38 -9.68 -2.13 -2.18
N SER A 39 -9.24 -2.75 -3.27
CA SER A 39 -8.86 -4.17 -3.30
C SER A 39 -7.67 -4.53 -2.43
N MET A 40 -6.96 -3.57 -1.83
CA MET A 40 -5.85 -3.87 -0.91
C MET A 40 -6.28 -4.60 0.35
N GLY A 41 -7.55 -4.50 0.75
CA GLY A 41 -8.11 -5.37 1.79
C GLY A 41 -8.20 -6.85 1.41
N ASN A 42 -8.03 -7.20 0.13
CA ASN A 42 -8.01 -8.60 -0.31
C ASN A 42 -6.62 -9.24 -0.17
N LEU A 43 -5.60 -8.48 0.23
CA LEU A 43 -4.25 -9.00 0.46
C LEU A 43 -4.19 -9.78 1.78
N ASN A 44 -4.81 -10.97 1.81
CA ASN A 44 -5.02 -11.74 3.04
C ASN A 44 -3.73 -12.22 3.72
N SER A 45 -2.60 -12.30 3.00
CA SER A 45 -1.31 -12.68 3.58
C SER A 45 -0.43 -11.48 3.95
N LEU A 46 -0.87 -10.24 3.69
CA LEU A 46 -0.05 -9.06 3.94
C LEU A 46 0.09 -8.83 5.43
N VAL A 47 1.33 -8.77 5.89
CA VAL A 47 1.72 -8.54 7.28
C VAL A 47 2.39 -7.19 7.43
N GLU A 48 3.21 -6.80 6.44
CA GLU A 48 4.04 -5.60 6.50
C GLU A 48 3.69 -4.62 5.36
N LEU A 49 3.41 -3.37 5.72
CA LEU A 49 3.15 -2.28 4.79
C LEU A 49 4.01 -1.06 5.16
N TYR A 50 4.97 -0.71 4.31
CA TYR A 50 5.84 0.45 4.51
C TYR A 50 5.38 1.63 3.66
N LEU A 51 5.12 2.77 4.32
CA LEU A 51 4.65 4.02 3.69
C LEU A 51 5.48 5.24 4.15
N ARG A 52 6.72 5.02 4.61
CA ARG A 52 7.59 6.12 5.07
C ARG A 52 7.90 7.07 3.92
N GLU A 53 7.96 8.35 4.22
CA GLU A 53 8.31 9.42 3.25
C GLU A 53 7.35 9.55 2.05
N CYS A 54 6.11 9.05 2.16
CA CYS A 54 5.04 9.28 1.18
C CYS A 54 4.35 10.65 1.37
N GLY A 55 4.98 11.73 0.91
CA GLY A 55 4.54 13.10 1.19
C GLY A 55 3.10 13.48 0.77
N SER A 56 2.49 12.78 -0.18
CA SER A 56 1.10 13.03 -0.64
C SER A 56 0.06 12.09 -0.02
N TRP A 57 0.46 11.19 0.87
CA TRP A 57 -0.38 10.14 1.42
C TRP A 57 -1.53 10.71 2.27
N LYS A 58 -2.76 10.21 2.07
CA LYS A 58 -3.95 10.74 2.76
C LYS A 58 -4.54 9.78 3.78
N ALA A 59 -4.83 8.54 3.36
CA ALA A 59 -5.55 7.58 4.20
C ALA A 59 -5.41 6.16 3.65
N LEU A 60 -5.47 5.18 4.56
CA LEU A 60 -5.66 3.78 4.20
C LEU A 60 -7.14 3.52 3.82
N PRO A 61 -7.39 2.62 2.85
CA PRO A 61 -8.70 2.03 2.62
C PRO A 61 -9.28 1.43 3.91
N GLU A 62 -10.57 1.63 4.14
CA GLU A 62 -11.31 1.00 5.25
C GLU A 62 -11.20 -0.54 5.23
N SER A 63 -11.03 -1.13 4.04
CA SER A 63 -10.83 -2.56 3.85
C SER A 63 -9.51 -3.10 4.40
N LEU A 64 -8.53 -2.23 4.69
CA LEU A 64 -7.30 -2.57 5.42
C LEU A 64 -7.46 -2.36 6.94
N GLY A 65 -8.69 -2.20 7.44
CA GLY A 65 -9.05 -1.76 8.80
C GLY A 65 -8.65 -2.65 9.98
N ASN A 66 -7.58 -3.44 9.87
CA ASN A 66 -7.01 -4.25 10.95
C ASN A 66 -5.48 -4.18 11.08
N PHE A 67 -4.78 -3.27 10.38
CA PHE A 67 -3.35 -3.06 10.66
C PHE A 67 -3.21 -2.21 11.93
N GLU A 68 -2.86 -2.85 13.05
CA GLU A 68 -2.34 -2.13 14.23
C GLU A 68 -1.01 -1.49 13.84
N PHE A 69 -0.94 -0.16 13.93
CA PHE A 69 0.29 0.59 13.71
C PHE A 69 1.22 0.37 14.92
N PHE A 70 2.40 -0.21 14.71
CA PHE A 70 3.51 -0.18 15.66
C PHE A 70 4.59 0.79 15.18
#